data_AF-A0A246SXP5-F1
#
_entry.id   AF-A0A246SXP5-F1
#
_cell.length_a   1.000
_cell.length_b   1.000
_cell.length_c   1.000
_cell.angle_alpha   90.00
_cell.angle_beta   90.00
_cell.angle_gamma   90.00
#
_symmetry.space_group_name_H-M   'P 1'
#
loop_
_entity.id
_entity.type
_entity.pdbx_description
1 polymer ?
#
loop_
_entity_poly.entity_id
_entity_poly.type
_entity_poly.pdbx_seq_one_letter_code
_entity_poly.pdbx_strand_id
1 'polypeptide(L)' 'MDQFASSDTMLARRLQQARLAKGYSLEDLAIATGLTIDEIAAAEEPGNKVPQHHVDRIDHALG' A
#
# COMPACT_ATOMS: atom_id res chain seq x y z
N MET A 1 3.29 -9.66 -23.29
CA MET A 1 2.35 -10.07 -22.22
C MET A 1 2.80 -9.29 -20.99
N ASP A 2 2.36 -8.04 -20.80
CA ASP A 2 3.01 -7.11 -19.84
C ASP A 2 2.00 -6.27 -19.03
N GLN A 3 0.75 -6.72 -18.98
CA GLN A 3 -0.38 -5.93 -18.48
C GLN A 3 -0.52 -5.99 -16.95
N PHE A 4 0.02 -7.03 -16.29
CA PHE A 4 -0.21 -7.26 -14.86
C PHE A 4 0.79 -6.51 -13.97
N ALA A 5 2.08 -6.51 -14.30
CA ALA A 5 3.10 -5.80 -13.52
C ALA A 5 2.85 -4.28 -13.46
N SER A 6 2.23 -3.73 -14.51
CA SER A 6 1.88 -2.32 -14.61
C SER A 6 0.79 -1.91 -13.60
N SER A 7 -0.18 -2.79 -13.36
CA SER A 7 -1.33 -2.53 -12.49
C SER A 7 -0.93 -2.54 -11.01
N ASP A 8 -0.16 -3.54 -10.58
CA ASP A 8 0.35 -3.62 -9.21
C ASP A 8 1.27 -2.44 -8.87
N THR A 9 2.12 -2.05 -9.82
CA THR A 9 3.00 -0.87 -9.71
C THR A 9 2.21 0.44 -9.57
N MET A 10 1.13 0.61 -10.33
CA MET A 10 0.27 1.79 -10.20
C MET A 10 -0.48 1.82 -8.86
N LEU A 11 -0.90 0.65 -8.36
CA LEU A 11 -1.63 0.53 -7.10
C LEU A 11 -0.72 0.86 -5.92
N ALA A 12 0.48 0.28 -5.85
CA ALA A 12 1.50 0.58 -4.84
C ALA A 12 1.81 2.09 -4.77
N ARG A 13 1.97 2.71 -5.94
CA ARG A 13 2.23 4.16 -6.06
C ARG A 13 1.03 5.02 -5.63
N ARG A 14 -0.21 4.57 -5.88
CA ARG A 14 -1.43 5.23 -5.38
C ARG A 14 -1.52 5.18 -3.86
N LEU A 15 -1.27 4.02 -3.24
CA LEU A 15 -1.30 3.89 -1.78
C LEU A 15 -0.29 4.84 -1.12
N GLN A 16 0.94 4.86 -1.64
CA GLN A 16 1.98 5.78 -1.19
C GLN A 16 1.54 7.25 -1.30
N GLN A 17 0.97 7.65 -2.45
CA GLN A 17 0.48 9.02 -2.64
C GLN A 17 -0.68 9.37 -1.71
N ALA A 18 -1.63 8.46 -1.50
CA ALA A 18 -2.77 8.66 -0.61
C ALA A 18 -2.30 8.79 0.85
N ARG A 19 -1.32 7.97 1.27
CA ARG A 19 -0.68 8.09 2.58
C ARG A 19 -0.02 9.46 2.78
N LEU A 20 0.79 9.89 1.80
CA LEU A 20 1.44 11.20 1.84
C LEU A 20 0.44 12.36 1.83
N ALA A 21 -0.66 12.24 1.09
CA ALA A 21 -1.72 13.24 1.01
C ALA A 21 -2.47 13.40 2.35
N LYS A 22 -2.68 12.30 3.09
CA LYS A 22 -3.24 12.36 4.45
C LYS A 22 -2.22 12.77 5.52
N GLY A 23 -0.94 12.79 5.20
CA GLY A 23 0.14 13.04 6.16
C GLY A 23 0.38 11.86 7.11
N TYR A 24 -0.05 10.65 6.75
CA TYR A 24 0.18 9.47 7.56
C TYR A 24 1.63 8.97 7.45
N SER A 25 2.23 8.69 8.59
CA SER A 25 3.50 7.96 8.65
C SER A 25 3.23 6.47 8.42
N LEU A 26 4.25 5.70 8.06
CA LEU A 26 4.12 4.23 7.97
C LEU A 26 3.71 3.63 9.32
N GLU A 27 4.16 4.22 10.43
CA GLU A 27 3.76 3.86 11.79
C GLU A 27 2.28 4.12 12.06
N ASP A 28 1.75 5.29 11.69
CA ASP A 28 0.32 5.59 11.83
C ASP A 28 -0.54 4.63 11.02
N LEU A 29 -0.09 4.33 9.79
CA LEU A 29 -0.79 3.40 8.92
C LEU A 29 -0.71 1.95 9.45
N ALA A 30 0.41 1.56 10.06
CA ALA A 30 0.57 0.29 10.76
C ALA A 30 -0.42 0.15 11.91
N ILE A 31 -0.59 1.21 12.71
CA ILE A 31 -1.57 1.23 13.80
C ILE A 31 -3.01 1.17 13.27
N ALA A 32 -3.33 1.98 12.25
CA ALA A 32 -4.68 2.07 11.70
C ALA A 32 -5.13 0.79 10.97
N THR A 33 -4.21 0.19 10.20
CA THR A 33 -4.49 -1.03 9.44
C THR A 33 -4.28 -2.28 10.30
N GLY A 34 -3.47 -2.22 11.36
CA GLY A 34 -3.01 -3.39 12.11
C GLY A 34 -2.02 -4.25 11.34
N LEU A 35 -1.37 -3.70 10.32
CA LEU A 35 -0.25 -4.30 9.59
C LEU A 35 1.07 -3.80 10.16
N THR A 36 2.16 -4.50 9.87
CA THR A 36 3.51 -4.01 10.18
C THR A 36 3.97 -2.99 9.15
N ILE A 37 4.95 -2.16 9.54
CA ILE A 37 5.59 -1.19 8.65
C ILE A 37 6.18 -1.89 7.42
N ASP A 38 6.75 -3.08 7.60
CA ASP A 38 7.35 -3.87 6.53
C ASP A 38 6.30 -4.35 5.53
N GLU A 39 5.14 -4.81 6.00
CA GLU A 39 4.02 -5.22 5.14
C GLU A 39 3.42 -4.05 4.36
N ILE A 40 3.39 -2.87 4.96
CA ILE A 40 2.92 -1.64 4.28
C ILE A 40 3.96 -1.17 3.26
N ALA A 41 5.24 -1.14 3.64
CA ALA A 41 6.32 -0.80 2.72
C ALA A 41 6.35 -1.76 1.53
N ALA A 42 6.18 -3.05 1.79
CA ALA A 42 6.03 -4.09 0.79
C ALA A 42 4.83 -3.83 -0.15
N ALA A 43 3.72 -3.29 0.36
CA ALA A 43 2.54 -2.96 -0.44
C ALA A 43 2.69 -1.66 -1.24
N GLU A 44 3.50 -0.72 -0.74
CA GLU A 44 3.90 0.51 -1.44
C GLU A 44 5.07 0.27 -2.42
N GLU A 45 5.74 -0.88 -2.35
CA GLU A 45 6.87 -1.21 -3.21
C GLU A 45 6.40 -1.76 -4.57
N PRO A 46 6.72 -1.08 -5.68
CA PRO A 46 6.29 -1.51 -7.00
C PRO A 46 6.97 -2.82 -7.41
N GLY A 47 6.16 -3.81 -7.81
CA GLY A 47 6.64 -5.11 -8.26
C GLY A 47 6.79 -6.15 -7.15
N ASN A 48 6.57 -5.77 -5.89
CA ASN A 48 6.49 -6.73 -4.81
C ASN A 48 5.12 -7.42 -4.79
N LYS A 49 5.10 -8.73 -4.56
CA LYS A 49 3.85 -9.50 -4.47
C LYS A 49 3.35 -9.49 -3.03
N VAL A 50 2.53 -8.50 -2.70
CA VAL A 50 1.80 -8.50 -1.44
C VAL A 50 0.45 -9.19 -1.57
N PRO A 51 -0.04 -9.81 -0.48
CA PRO A 51 -1.40 -10.30 -0.44
C PRO A 51 -2.42 -9.19 -0.68
N GLN A 52 -3.44 -9.48 -1.48
CA GLN A 52 -4.50 -8.51 -1.83
C GLN A 52 -5.23 -7.96 -0.60
N HIS A 53 -5.30 -8.73 0.49
CA HIS A 53 -5.92 -8.29 1.74
C HIS A 53 -5.11 -7.21 2.48
N HIS A 54 -3.78 -7.09 2.25
CA HIS A 54 -2.99 -5.98 2.79
C HIS A 54 -3.36 -4.67 2.07
N VAL A 55 -3.43 -4.74 0.74
CA VAL A 55 -3.84 -3.61 -0.10
C VAL A 55 -5.23 -3.12 0.29
N ASP A 56 -6.19 -4.02 0.44
CA ASP A 56 -7.57 -3.67 0.81
C ASP A 56 -7.65 -2.96 2.17
N ARG A 57 -6.88 -3.43 3.17
CA ARG A 57 -6.81 -2.77 4.49
C ARG A 57 -6.19 -1.39 4.41
N ILE A 58 -5.11 -1.24 3.65
CA ILE A 58 -4.43 0.05 3.46
C ILE A 58 -5.36 1.03 2.75
N ASP A 59 -6.00 0.60 1.65
CA ASP A 59 -6.98 1.40 0.92
C ASP A 59 -8.13 1.83 1.83
N HIS A 60 -8.68 0.92 2.64
CA HIS A 60 -9.74 1.22 3.60
C HIS A 60 -9.31 2.24 4.68
N ALA A 61 -8.07 2.16 5.18
CA ALA A 61 -7.54 3.14 6.12
C ALA A 61 -7.27 4.51 5.47
N LEU A 62 -6.93 4.51 4.18
CA LEU A 62 -6.68 5.70 3.39
C LEU A 62 -7.95 6.32 2.78
N GLY A 63 -9.09 5.64 2.88
CA GLY A 63 -10.42 6.02 2.37
C GLY A 63 -10.76 7.49 2.34
#